data_AF-A0A3C0PMN2-F1
#
_entry.id   AF-A0A3C0PMN2-F1
#
_cell.length_a   1.000
_cell.length_b   1.000
_cell.length_c   1.000
_cell.angle_alpha   90.00
_cell.angle_beta   90.00
_cell.angle_gamma   90.00
#
_symmetry.space_group_name_H-M   'P 1'
#
loop_
_entity.id
_entity.type
_entity.pdbx_description
1 polymer ?
#
loop_
_entity_poly.entity_id
_entity_poly.type
_entity_poly.pdbx_seq_one_letter_code
_entity_poly.pdbx_strand_id
1 'polypeptide(L)'
;DMLSRTGPGLGSDVIIFDAADVFLFCSAVVSRMVMEANPMNIAHCPYSIFVADQEGKVVIGYRKYPDGVMKYVQAMLEGIVQKAVGD
;
A
#
# COMPACT_ATOMS: atom_id res chain seq x y z
N ASP A 1 7.34 11.86 5.38
CA ASP A 1 7.44 13.20 5.98
C ASP A 1 6.63 13.41 7.27
N MET A 2 5.36 12.98 7.34
CA MET A 2 4.52 13.24 8.53
C MET A 2 5.19 12.82 9.85
N LEU A 3 5.73 11.60 9.93
CA LEU A 3 6.32 11.06 11.16
C LEU A 3 7.57 11.83 11.62
N SER A 4 8.50 12.13 10.71
CA SER A 4 9.72 12.90 11.02
C SER A 4 9.39 14.32 11.50
N ARG A 5 8.36 14.94 10.91
CA ARG A 5 7.92 16.29 11.29
C ARG A 5 7.17 16.34 12.63
N THR A 6 6.40 15.30 12.98
CA THR A 6 5.58 15.31 14.20
C THR A 6 6.27 14.74 15.44
N GLY A 7 7.31 13.92 15.28
CA GLY A 7 8.05 13.31 16.40
C GLY A 7 8.44 14.31 17.50
N PRO A 8 9.10 15.43 17.18
CA PRO A 8 9.50 16.42 18.20
C PRO A 8 8.33 17.02 18.97
N GLY A 9 7.19 17.26 18.30
CA GLY A 9 5.97 17.76 18.94
C GLY A 9 5.31 16.76 19.88
N LEU A 10 5.67 15.48 19.77
CA LEU A 10 5.23 14.38 20.63
C LEU A 10 6.30 13.98 21.66
N GLY A 11 7.44 14.69 21.72
CA GLY A 11 8.55 14.39 22.62
C GLY A 11 9.38 13.17 22.22
N SER A 12 9.37 12.78 20.95
CA SER A 12 10.13 11.64 20.41
C SER A 12 11.23 12.13 19.46
N ASP A 13 12.45 11.65 19.66
CA ASP A 13 13.61 11.84 18.78
C ASP A 13 13.91 10.61 17.90
N VAL A 14 13.15 9.53 18.08
CA VAL A 14 13.29 8.29 17.30
C VAL A 14 12.94 8.53 15.82
N ILE A 15 13.90 8.25 14.93
CA ILE A 15 13.69 8.19 13.49
C ILE A 15 13.18 6.79 13.14
N ILE A 16 11.97 6.70 12.58
CA ILE A 16 11.32 5.42 12.24
C ILE A 16 11.65 5.01 10.78
N PHE A 17 11.67 6.00 9.87
CA PHE A 17 11.94 5.83 8.45
C PHE A 17 12.72 7.04 7.95
N ASP A 18 13.68 6.81 7.05
CA ASP A 18 14.38 7.88 6.34
C ASP A 18 13.46 8.52 5.29
N ALA A 19 12.71 7.68 4.59
CA ALA A 19 11.62 8.07 3.70
C ALA A 19 10.50 7.03 3.79
N ALA A 20 9.24 7.48 3.72
CA ALA A 20 8.11 6.56 3.69
C ALA A 20 6.92 7.23 2.98
N ASP A 21 6.40 6.55 1.97
CA ASP A 21 5.26 6.96 1.17
C ASP A 21 4.27 5.81 0.99
N VAL A 22 2.99 6.16 0.89
CA VAL A 22 1.91 5.22 0.61
C VAL A 22 1.22 5.66 -0.67
N PHE A 23 1.35 4.87 -1.71
CA PHE A 23 0.74 5.09 -3.01
C PHE A 23 -0.61 4.38 -3.06
N LEU A 24 -1.61 5.07 -3.62
CA LEU A 24 -2.98 4.60 -3.71
C LEU A 24 -3.32 4.30 -5.16
N PHE A 25 -3.86 3.10 -5.39
CA PHE A 25 -4.24 2.59 -6.71
C PHE A 25 -5.72 2.24 -6.71
N CYS A 26 -6.37 2.51 -7.85
CA CYS A 26 -7.76 2.15 -8.08
C CYS A 26 -7.94 1.82 -9.56
N SER A 27 -7.80 0.55 -9.93
CA SER A 27 -8.13 0.09 -11.28
C SER A 27 -9.65 0.09 -11.42
N ALA A 28 -10.18 0.91 -12.33
CA ALA A 28 -11.62 0.98 -12.57
C ALA A 28 -12.22 -0.41 -12.88
N VAL A 29 -11.50 -1.23 -13.65
CA VAL A 29 -11.93 -2.58 -14.04
C VAL A 29 -11.96 -3.52 -12.83
N VAL A 30 -10.85 -3.60 -12.08
CA VAL A 30 -10.76 -4.52 -10.93
C VAL A 30 -11.68 -4.07 -9.81
N SER A 31 -11.71 -2.77 -9.50
CA SER A 31 -12.57 -2.20 -8.45
C SER A 31 -14.04 -2.45 -8.74
N ARG A 32 -14.50 -2.24 -9.99
CA ARG A 32 -15.88 -2.52 -10.38
C ARG A 32 -16.24 -3.99 -10.20
N MET A 33 -15.39 -4.89 -10.72
CA MET A 33 -15.61 -6.33 -10.64
C MET A 33 -15.74 -6.81 -9.19
N VAL A 34 -14.84 -6.40 -8.28
CA VAL A 34 -14.91 -6.85 -6.88
C VAL A 34 -16.09 -6.21 -6.13
N MET A 35 -16.47 -4.97 -6.45
CA MET A 35 -17.61 -4.31 -5.83
C MET A 35 -18.96 -4.87 -6.32
N GLU A 36 -19.06 -5.30 -7.58
CA GLU A 36 -20.26 -5.98 -8.10
C GLU A 36 -20.45 -7.36 -7.45
N ALA A 37 -19.36 -8.05 -7.12
CA ALA A 37 -19.42 -9.30 -6.35
C ALA A 37 -19.84 -9.08 -4.89
N ASN A 38 -19.39 -7.99 -4.27
CA ASN A 38 -19.84 -7.57 -2.94
C ASN A 38 -19.59 -6.06 -2.74
N PRO A 39 -20.64 -5.23 -2.59
CA PRO A 39 -20.49 -3.79 -2.38
C PRO A 39 -19.64 -3.43 -1.16
N MET A 40 -19.61 -4.28 -0.13
CA MET A 40 -18.80 -4.05 1.08
C MET A 40 -17.29 -4.13 0.83
N ASN A 41 -16.86 -4.61 -0.35
CA ASN A 41 -15.46 -4.53 -0.77
C ASN A 41 -14.98 -3.07 -0.92
N ILE A 42 -15.87 -2.07 -0.89
CA ILE A 42 -15.51 -0.66 -0.80
C ILE A 42 -14.59 -0.36 0.39
N ALA A 43 -14.70 -1.10 1.51
CA ALA A 43 -13.84 -0.94 2.68
C ALA A 43 -12.34 -1.20 2.39
N HIS A 44 -12.04 -1.85 1.27
CA HIS A 44 -10.68 -2.13 0.82
C HIS A 44 -10.12 -1.09 -0.15
N CYS A 45 -10.96 -0.22 -0.72
CA CYS A 45 -10.58 0.79 -1.70
C CYS A 45 -10.35 2.13 -1.00
N PRO A 46 -9.27 2.88 -1.33
CA PRO A 46 -8.25 2.59 -2.34
C PRO A 46 -7.23 1.53 -1.91
N TYR A 47 -6.62 0.88 -2.90
CA TYR A 47 -5.64 -0.19 -2.68
C TYR A 47 -4.24 0.39 -2.53
N SER A 48 -3.53 0.07 -1.45
CA SER A 48 -2.27 0.74 -1.11
C SER A 48 -1.04 -0.14 -1.30
N ILE A 49 0.03 0.49 -1.81
CA ILE A 49 1.42 0.00 -1.74
C ILE A 49 2.20 1.00 -0.88
N PHE A 50 2.92 0.54 0.13
CA PHE A 50 3.86 1.36 0.86
C PHE A 50 5.29 1.12 0.35
N VAL A 51 6.08 2.18 0.36
CA VAL A 51 7.53 2.14 0.15
C VAL A 51 8.16 2.84 1.34
N ALA A 52 9.09 2.17 2.01
CA ALA A 52 9.77 2.72 3.16
C ALA A 52 11.28 2.46 3.06
N ASP A 53 12.07 3.47 3.36
CA ASP A 53 13.51 3.38 3.52
C ASP A 53 13.84 3.32 5.02
N GLN A 54 14.55 2.26 5.41
CA GLN A 54 15.05 2.05 6.76
C GLN A 54 16.55 1.80 6.69
N GLU A 55 17.35 2.80 7.04
CA GLU A 55 18.81 2.70 7.07
C GLU A 55 19.40 2.34 5.70
N GLY A 56 18.85 2.92 4.62
CA GLY A 56 19.24 2.68 3.23
C GLY A 56 18.69 1.38 2.64
N LYS A 57 17.82 0.66 3.37
CA LYS A 57 17.12 -0.53 2.86
C LYS A 57 15.70 -0.17 2.50
N VAL A 58 15.39 -0.26 1.20
CA VAL A 58 14.04 -0.05 0.69
C VAL A 58 13.19 -1.31 0.89
N VAL A 59 12.08 -1.15 1.59
CA VAL A 59 11.04 -2.16 1.80
C VAL A 59 9.78 -1.72 1.06
N ILE A 60 9.24 -2.60 0.24
CA ILE A 60 7.99 -2.40 -0.50
C ILE A 60 6.97 -3.42 -0.03
N GLY A 61 5.73 -3.01 0.19
CA GLY A 61 4.68 -3.96 0.57
C GLY A 61 3.27 -3.48 0.29
N TYR A 62 2.35 -4.43 0.33
CA TYR A 62 0.91 -4.21 0.14
C TYR A 62 0.11 -5.17 1.01
N ARG A 63 -1.18 -4.88 1.21
CA ARG A 63 -2.05 -5.71 2.05
C ARG A 63 -2.33 -7.06 1.39
N LYS A 64 -2.35 -8.11 2.20
CA LYS A 64 -2.96 -9.39 1.79
C LYS A 64 -4.47 -9.23 1.80
N TYR A 65 -5.12 -9.74 0.76
CA TYR A 65 -6.57 -9.69 0.62
C TYR A 65 -7.22 -11.05 0.89
N PRO A 66 -8.49 -11.08 1.31
CA PRO A 66 -9.24 -12.31 1.48
C PRO A 66 -9.24 -13.18 0.22
N ASP A 67 -9.46 -14.48 0.39
CA ASP A 67 -9.64 -15.39 -0.74
C ASP A 67 -10.88 -15.04 -1.58
N GLY A 68 -10.92 -15.53 -2.81
CA GLY A 68 -11.96 -15.21 -3.79
C GLY A 68 -11.66 -13.95 -4.60
N VAL A 69 -12.69 -13.16 -4.92
CA VAL A 69 -12.60 -12.03 -5.87
C VAL A 69 -11.59 -10.96 -5.45
N MET A 70 -11.30 -10.82 -4.16
CA MET A 70 -10.34 -9.83 -3.69
C MET A 70 -8.89 -10.21 -4.02
N LYS A 71 -8.61 -11.46 -4.44
CA LYS A 71 -7.28 -11.84 -4.95
C LYS A 71 -6.90 -11.16 -6.25
N TYR A 72 -7.86 -10.72 -7.07
CA TYR A 72 -7.56 -9.93 -8.27
C TYR A 72 -6.96 -8.56 -7.93
N VAL A 73 -7.36 -7.96 -6.80
CA VAL A 73 -6.71 -6.75 -6.28
C VAL A 73 -5.27 -7.07 -5.87
N GLN A 74 -5.08 -8.16 -5.12
CA GLN A 74 -3.74 -8.58 -4.69
C GLN A 74 -2.80 -8.81 -5.87
N ALA A 75 -3.25 -9.56 -6.89
CA ALA A 75 -2.47 -9.84 -8.09
C ALA A 75 -2.13 -8.57 -8.88
N MET A 76 -3.05 -7.59 -8.94
CA MET A 76 -2.79 -6.30 -9.55
C MET A 76 -1.67 -5.54 -8.80
N LEU A 77 -1.73 -5.48 -7.46
CA LEU A 77 -0.69 -4.80 -6.67
C LEU A 77 0.65 -5.53 -6.77
N GLU A 78 0.64 -6.86 -6.75
CA GLU A 78 1.83 -7.69 -6.95
C GLU A 78 2.51 -7.40 -8.28
N GLY A 79 1.75 -7.33 -9.37
CA GLY A 79 2.29 -7.00 -10.69
C GLY A 79 2.82 -5.56 -10.80
N ILE A 80 2.29 -4.61 -10.01
CA ILE A 80 2.84 -3.25 -9.93
C ILE A 80 4.19 -3.28 -9.20
N VAL A 81 4.28 -4.01 -8.08
CA VAL A 81 5.52 -4.13 -7.30
C VAL A 81 6.61 -4.82 -8.11
N GLN A 82 6.33 -5.96 -8.76
CA GLN A 82 7.30 -6.71 -9.58
C GLN A 82 7.91 -5.81 -10.67
N LYS A 83 7.06 -5.09 -11.41
CA LYS A 83 7.52 -4.14 -12.44
C LYS A 83 8.37 -3.01 -11.87
N ALA A 84 8.07 -2.54 -10.66
CA ALA A 84 8.82 -1.47 -10.03
C ALA A 84 10.21 -1.93 -9.56
N VAL A 85 10.35 -3.18 -9.13
CA VAL A 85 11.64 -3.75 -8.71
C VAL A 85 12.47 -4.29 -9.89
N GLY A 86 11.88 -4.39 -11.08
CA GLY A 86 12.57 -4.80 -12.30
C GLY A 86 12.61 -6.32 -12.53
N ASP A 87 11.70 -7.05 -11.88
CA ASP A 87 11.51 -8.51 -12.05
C ASP A 87 10.42 -8.84 -13.07
#